data_AF-A0A7D9HAW7-F1
#
_entry.id   AF-A0A7D9HAW7-F1
#
_cell.length_a   1.000
_cell.length_b   1.000
_cell.length_c   1.000
_cell.angle_alpha   90.00
_cell.angle_beta   90.00
_cell.angle_gamma   90.00
#
_symmetry.space_group_name_H-M   'P 1'
#
loop_
_entity.id
_entity.type
_entity.pdbx_description
1 polymer ?
#
loop_
_entity_poly.entity_id
_entity_poly.type
_entity_poly.pdbx_seq_one_letter_code
_entity_poly.pdbx_strand_id
1 'polypeptide(L)'
;MKSFTEESASRKTEVHQEDFQSLLTSSQMWNLFNSPLHDEFEKRFEKLDDPENEFVELRDYLITMLLLQSAQRPGAVCNLTINEFQAGEWDESTSVKQFVTLTKRHKTAGTGPASLSWDTHIYKCAQIYLEVLRPTVANKHSFLQRKDKREKEPLFFLTARGNPIPSSQISNRITKVAKLLDPSISGNVTGKRIRKSAVSSHRQLDDSGESSGLSKEELARQMSHSTSTAEGHYAMRDTIKGCARASNFLRYVVATTPGKAKSPKKMKPEGLWKAVVRRKVSPEKPLRSLRKQLPANKRSPQKSPKKKKIHFLPRETQALMKATEAFYKEGNFDPDAIWQCINNDEACQKLKITEKYGKMQLRNKVKRYAKARKLY
;
A
#
# COMPACT_ATOMS: atom_id res chain seq x y z
N MET A 1 -0.35 -2.11 -32.82
CA MET A 1 0.20 -1.39 -31.65
C MET A 1 -0.85 -0.68 -30.78
N LYS A 2 -2.10 -0.46 -31.23
CA LYS A 2 -3.18 0.14 -30.41
C LYS A 2 -3.80 -0.80 -29.33
N SER A 3 -3.71 -2.13 -29.50
CA SER A 3 -4.32 -3.11 -28.59
C SER A 3 -3.66 -3.21 -27.22
N PHE A 4 -2.34 -3.03 -27.12
CA PHE A 4 -1.61 -3.19 -25.84
C PHE A 4 -1.88 -2.04 -24.85
N THR A 5 -2.23 -0.85 -25.36
CA THR A 5 -2.58 0.32 -24.56
C THR A 5 -3.99 0.23 -23.98
N GLU A 6 -4.94 -0.34 -24.73
CA GLU A 6 -6.32 -0.54 -24.28
C GLU A 6 -6.41 -1.65 -23.22
N GLU A 7 -5.70 -2.76 -23.42
CA GLU A 7 -5.63 -3.86 -22.44
C GLU A 7 -4.98 -3.39 -21.12
N SER A 8 -3.95 -2.55 -21.22
CA SER A 8 -3.31 -1.91 -20.07
C SER A 8 -4.20 -0.90 -19.35
N ALA A 9 -5.13 -0.24 -20.06
CA ALA A 9 -6.10 0.69 -19.48
C ALA A 9 -7.24 -0.07 -18.80
N SER A 10 -7.80 -1.09 -19.46
CA SER A 10 -8.83 -1.98 -18.89
C SER A 10 -8.35 -2.61 -17.59
N ARG A 11 -7.13 -3.16 -17.57
CA ARG A 11 -6.59 -3.76 -16.35
C ARG A 11 -6.38 -2.75 -15.22
N LYS A 12 -6.05 -1.49 -15.52
CA LYS A 12 -5.99 -0.44 -14.50
C LYS A 12 -7.37 -0.21 -13.89
N THR A 13 -8.40 -0.07 -14.71
CA THR A 13 -9.79 0.13 -14.26
C THR A 13 -10.29 -1.03 -13.40
N GLU A 14 -10.04 -2.28 -13.81
CA GLU A 14 -10.34 -3.46 -12.99
C GLU A 14 -9.64 -3.42 -11.63
N VAL A 15 -8.36 -3.05 -11.58
CA VAL A 15 -7.63 -2.91 -10.30
C VAL A 15 -8.23 -1.80 -9.44
N HIS A 16 -8.73 -0.70 -10.03
CA HIS A 16 -9.43 0.34 -9.28
C HIS A 16 -10.76 -0.17 -8.70
N GLN A 17 -11.48 -1.02 -9.45
CA GLN A 17 -12.73 -1.64 -8.99
C GLN A 17 -12.48 -2.66 -7.87
N GLU A 18 -11.50 -3.55 -8.03
CA GLU A 18 -11.07 -4.51 -7.00
C GLU A 18 -10.64 -3.75 -5.73
N ASP A 19 -9.83 -2.70 -5.87
CA ASP A 19 -9.41 -1.85 -4.75
C ASP A 19 -10.62 -1.22 -4.04
N PHE A 20 -11.63 -0.74 -4.79
CA PHE A 20 -12.82 -0.11 -4.24
C PHE A 20 -13.71 -1.09 -3.47
N GLN A 21 -13.94 -2.29 -4.02
CA GLN A 21 -14.70 -3.35 -3.35
C GLN A 21 -13.97 -3.85 -2.09
N SER A 22 -12.65 -3.75 -2.07
CA SER A 22 -11.83 -4.13 -0.92
C SER A 22 -11.71 -3.06 0.15
N LEU A 23 -12.36 -1.90 0.07
CA LEU A 23 -12.22 -0.87 1.13
C LEU A 23 -12.78 -1.35 2.47
N LEU A 24 -12.28 -0.78 3.57
CA LEU A 24 -12.87 -0.95 4.88
C LEU A 24 -14.14 -0.09 4.95
N THR A 25 -15.23 -0.67 5.45
CA THR A 25 -16.47 0.07 5.69
C THR A 25 -16.34 0.97 6.91
N SER A 26 -17.24 1.96 7.08
CA SER A 26 -17.24 2.79 8.29
C SER A 26 -17.43 1.97 9.57
N SER A 27 -18.25 0.92 9.53
CA SER A 27 -18.43 0.00 10.65
C SER A 27 -17.16 -0.79 10.97
N GLN A 28 -16.44 -1.29 9.95
CA GLN A 28 -15.17 -1.99 10.17
C GLN A 28 -14.11 -1.04 10.73
N MET A 29 -14.02 0.19 10.22
CA MET A 29 -13.13 1.20 10.77
C MET A 29 -13.48 1.51 12.23
N TRP A 30 -14.77 1.66 12.55
CA TRP A 30 -15.23 1.88 13.92
C TRP A 30 -14.85 0.72 14.84
N ASN A 31 -15.09 -0.53 14.42
CA ASN A 31 -14.74 -1.73 15.19
C ASN A 31 -13.23 -1.82 15.46
N LEU A 32 -12.40 -1.43 14.48
CA LEU A 32 -10.94 -1.44 14.63
C LEU A 32 -10.42 -0.43 15.66
N PHE A 33 -11.17 0.64 15.95
CA PHE A 33 -10.81 1.65 16.95
C PHE A 33 -11.51 1.45 18.30
N ASN A 34 -12.61 0.71 18.33
CA ASN A 34 -13.45 0.52 19.52
C ASN A 34 -13.57 -0.96 19.90
N SER A 35 -12.59 -1.78 19.49
CA SER A 35 -12.59 -3.20 19.82
C SER A 35 -12.39 -3.37 21.34
N PRO A 36 -13.16 -4.24 22.02
CA PRO A 36 -12.93 -4.52 23.43
C PRO A 36 -11.55 -5.13 23.70
N LEU A 37 -10.90 -5.68 22.66
CA LEU A 37 -9.56 -6.25 22.77
C LEU A 37 -8.47 -5.19 23.02
N HIS A 38 -8.75 -3.89 22.83
CA HIS A 38 -7.77 -2.84 23.14
C HIS A 38 -7.35 -2.89 24.62
N ASP A 39 -8.30 -3.07 25.53
CA ASP A 39 -8.05 -3.18 26.96
C ASP A 39 -7.21 -4.42 27.30
N GLU A 40 -7.41 -5.52 26.57
CA GLU A 40 -6.62 -6.75 26.75
C GLU A 40 -5.17 -6.54 26.30
N PHE A 41 -4.95 -5.86 25.17
CA PHE A 41 -3.61 -5.48 24.73
C PHE A 41 -2.93 -4.55 25.73
N GLU A 42 -3.62 -3.53 26.23
CA GLU A 42 -3.09 -2.59 27.22
C GLU A 42 -2.67 -3.32 28.51
N LYS A 43 -3.53 -4.19 29.05
CA LYS A 43 -3.20 -5.00 30.24
C LYS A 43 -1.97 -5.87 30.03
N ARG A 44 -1.79 -6.45 28.84
CA ARG A 44 -0.60 -7.25 28.52
C ARG A 44 0.66 -6.41 28.41
N PHE A 45 0.57 -5.16 27.93
CA PHE A 45 1.70 -4.23 28.01
C PHE A 45 2.04 -3.89 29.47
N GLU A 46 1.05 -3.61 30.30
CA GLU A 46 1.27 -3.24 31.70
C GLU A 46 1.78 -4.41 32.56
N LYS A 47 1.35 -5.63 32.23
CA LYS A 47 1.72 -6.86 32.90
C LYS A 47 2.26 -7.86 31.88
N LEU A 48 3.53 -7.71 31.55
CA LEU A 48 4.26 -8.62 30.69
C LEU A 48 4.60 -9.91 31.44
N ASP A 49 3.86 -10.98 31.20
CA ASP A 49 4.11 -12.29 31.81
C ASP A 49 5.27 -13.01 31.09
N ASP A 50 5.33 -12.89 29.74
CA ASP A 50 6.41 -13.47 28.93
C ASP A 50 6.83 -12.52 27.78
N PRO A 51 7.72 -11.54 28.06
CA PRO A 51 8.15 -10.53 27.10
C PRO A 51 8.66 -11.09 25.76
N GLU A 52 9.34 -12.24 25.75
CA GLU A 52 9.93 -12.81 24.53
C GLU A 52 8.86 -13.40 23.61
N ASN A 53 7.91 -14.15 24.19
CA ASN A 53 6.82 -14.76 23.43
C ASN A 53 5.75 -13.74 23.01
N GLU A 54 5.52 -12.70 23.82
CA GLU A 54 4.52 -11.67 23.53
C GLU A 54 5.02 -10.58 22.56
N PHE A 55 6.35 -10.44 22.41
CA PHE A 55 7.00 -9.40 21.60
C PHE A 55 6.37 -9.20 20.22
N VAL A 56 6.13 -10.30 19.48
CA VAL A 56 5.70 -10.23 18.08
C VAL A 56 4.30 -9.65 17.96
N GLU A 57 3.40 -10.06 18.84
CA GLU A 57 2.00 -9.70 18.78
C GLU A 57 1.78 -8.27 19.29
N LEU A 58 2.36 -7.93 20.45
CA LEU A 58 2.29 -6.59 21.04
C LEU A 58 2.91 -5.54 20.11
N ARG A 59 4.05 -5.85 19.46
CA ARG A 59 4.62 -4.98 18.42
C ARG A 59 3.67 -4.80 17.23
N ASP A 60 3.09 -5.90 16.73
CA ASP A 60 2.24 -5.85 15.55
C ASP A 60 0.92 -5.10 15.84
N TYR A 61 0.44 -5.14 17.09
CA TYR A 61 -0.65 -4.29 17.58
C TYR A 61 -0.30 -2.80 17.46
N LEU A 62 0.84 -2.37 18.02
CA LEU A 62 1.29 -0.97 17.92
C LEU A 62 1.42 -0.50 16.46
N ILE A 63 2.02 -1.32 15.59
CA ILE A 63 2.16 -1.00 14.16
C ILE A 63 0.78 -0.84 13.50
N THR A 64 -0.20 -1.66 13.89
CA THR A 64 -1.55 -1.62 13.36
C THR A 64 -2.25 -0.34 13.77
N MET A 65 -2.26 -0.02 15.06
CA MET A 65 -2.88 1.19 15.60
C MET A 65 -2.26 2.44 15.00
N LEU A 66 -0.93 2.49 14.91
CA LEU A 66 -0.25 3.62 14.32
C LEU A 66 -0.60 3.83 12.84
N LEU A 67 -0.76 2.76 12.07
CA LEU A 67 -1.19 2.86 10.67
C LEU A 67 -2.66 3.28 10.53
N LEU A 68 -3.52 2.88 11.46
CA LEU A 68 -4.93 3.27 11.47
C LEU A 68 -5.06 4.77 11.82
N GLN A 69 -4.35 5.24 12.84
CA GLN A 69 -4.40 6.63 13.32
C GLN A 69 -3.75 7.60 12.33
N SER A 70 -2.59 7.25 11.79
CA SER A 70 -1.82 8.17 10.92
C SER A 70 -2.20 8.07 9.44
N ALA A 71 -2.83 6.97 9.02
CA ALA A 71 -3.02 6.61 7.62
C ALA A 71 -1.72 6.74 6.79
N GLN A 72 -0.56 6.45 7.39
CA GLN A 72 0.71 6.58 6.69
C GLN A 72 1.03 5.40 5.80
N ARG A 73 2.03 5.59 4.92
CA ARG A 73 2.61 4.45 4.19
C ARG A 73 3.37 3.55 5.17
N PRO A 74 3.37 2.21 4.98
CA PRO A 74 4.13 1.30 5.84
C PRO A 74 5.62 1.65 5.99
N GLY A 75 6.22 2.27 4.96
CA GLY A 75 7.61 2.69 5.01
C GLY A 75 7.90 3.83 5.99
N ALA A 76 6.93 4.66 6.35
CA ALA A 76 7.10 5.64 7.42
C ALA A 76 7.20 4.90 8.76
N VAL A 77 6.22 4.06 9.06
CA VAL A 77 6.20 3.27 10.31
C VAL A 77 7.44 2.38 10.48
N CYS A 78 7.86 1.65 9.44
CA CYS A 78 9.05 0.76 9.53
C CYS A 78 10.37 1.49 9.75
N ASN A 79 10.46 2.74 9.30
CA ASN A 79 11.71 3.49 9.30
C ASN A 79 11.79 4.51 10.43
N LEU A 80 10.76 4.58 11.28
CA LEU A 80 10.81 5.36 12.50
C LEU A 80 12.00 4.91 13.34
N THR A 81 12.84 5.87 13.71
CA THR A 81 13.98 5.66 14.60
C THR A 81 13.62 5.97 16.04
N ILE A 82 14.39 5.44 17.00
CA ILE A 82 14.21 5.80 18.42
C ILE A 82 14.40 7.30 18.64
N ASN A 83 15.39 7.90 17.97
CA ASN A 83 15.65 9.33 18.07
C ASN A 83 14.46 10.17 17.57
N GLU A 84 13.82 9.76 16.47
CA GLU A 84 12.60 10.43 15.97
C GLU A 84 11.40 10.22 16.90
N PHE A 85 11.33 9.08 17.61
CA PHE A 85 10.29 8.87 18.62
C PHE A 85 10.53 9.75 19.85
N GLN A 86 11.75 9.81 20.36
CA GLN A 86 12.13 10.63 21.52
C GLN A 86 12.03 12.13 21.25
N ALA A 87 12.23 12.55 20.01
CA ALA A 87 12.06 13.94 19.57
C ALA A 87 10.61 14.30 19.21
N GLY A 88 9.65 13.40 19.45
CA GLY A 88 8.24 13.71 19.24
C GLY A 88 7.71 14.75 20.24
N GLU A 89 6.59 15.36 19.89
CA GLU A 89 5.99 16.45 20.66
C GLU A 89 4.52 16.15 20.96
N TRP A 90 4.02 16.63 22.09
CA TRP A 90 2.59 16.58 22.39
C TRP A 90 1.87 17.71 21.68
N ASP A 91 0.84 17.36 20.94
CA ASP A 91 -0.12 18.28 20.35
C ASP A 91 -1.40 18.27 21.17
N GLU A 92 -1.69 19.41 21.79
CA GLU A 92 -2.88 19.66 22.61
C GLU A 92 -3.88 20.60 21.90
N SER A 93 -3.67 20.87 20.61
CA SER A 93 -4.54 21.75 19.82
C SER A 93 -5.91 21.15 19.49
N THR A 94 -6.10 19.85 19.76
CA THR A 94 -7.36 19.15 19.53
C THR A 94 -7.96 18.63 20.85
N SER A 95 -9.23 18.23 20.81
CA SER A 95 -9.92 17.65 21.98
C SER A 95 -9.31 16.35 22.48
N VAL A 96 -8.46 15.70 21.67
CA VAL A 96 -7.72 14.48 22.05
C VAL A 96 -6.23 14.80 22.00
N LYS A 97 -5.58 14.75 23.16
CA LYS A 97 -4.12 14.91 23.24
C LYS A 97 -3.42 13.81 22.43
N GLN A 98 -2.54 14.21 21.51
CA GLN A 98 -1.79 13.28 20.66
C GLN A 98 -0.30 13.55 20.78
N PHE A 99 0.49 12.49 20.89
CA PHE A 99 1.93 12.58 20.68
C PHE A 99 2.20 12.44 19.19
N VAL A 100 3.03 13.30 18.61
CA VAL A 100 3.31 13.32 17.17
C VAL A 100 4.80 13.13 16.95
N THR A 101 5.14 12.14 16.13
CA THR A 101 6.53 11.86 15.73
C THR A 101 6.69 12.06 14.23
N LEU A 102 7.89 12.45 13.81
CA LEU A 102 8.18 12.78 12.42
C LEU A 102 9.21 11.80 11.84
N THR A 103 8.76 10.90 10.97
CA THR A 103 9.68 10.01 10.23
C THR A 103 10.19 10.70 8.99
N LYS A 104 11.51 10.91 8.90
CA LYS A 104 12.15 11.57 7.75
C LYS A 104 12.38 10.60 6.59
N ARG A 105 12.63 9.32 6.87
CA ARG A 105 13.00 8.33 5.84
C ARG A 105 11.79 7.56 5.31
N HIS A 106 11.12 8.08 4.29
CA HIS A 106 10.05 7.37 3.59
C HIS A 106 10.04 7.67 2.09
N LYS A 107 9.20 6.95 1.33
CA LYS A 107 9.12 7.05 -0.14
C LYS A 107 8.88 8.48 -0.64
N THR A 108 8.22 9.30 0.16
CA THR A 108 7.82 10.67 -0.18
C THR A 108 8.54 11.71 0.68
N ALA A 109 9.73 11.41 1.20
CA ALA A 109 10.50 12.35 2.03
C ALA A 109 10.73 13.72 1.37
N GLY A 110 10.73 13.79 0.02
CA GLY A 110 10.82 15.05 -0.72
C GLY A 110 9.62 15.99 -0.55
N THR A 111 8.50 15.52 0.02
CA THR A 111 7.33 16.36 0.37
C THR A 111 7.31 16.78 1.84
N GLY A 112 8.39 16.52 2.59
CA GLY A 112 8.46 16.67 4.04
C GLY A 112 8.35 15.33 4.79
N PRO A 113 8.62 15.34 6.11
CA PRO A 113 8.54 14.15 6.95
C PRO A 113 7.10 13.62 7.05
N ALA A 114 6.98 12.33 7.32
CA ALA A 114 5.69 11.69 7.59
C ALA A 114 5.36 11.82 9.09
N SER A 115 4.24 12.47 9.39
CA SER A 115 3.67 12.55 10.74
C SER A 115 3.04 11.21 11.14
N LEU A 116 3.36 10.77 12.34
CA LEU A 116 2.84 9.58 12.98
C LEU A 116 2.23 10.01 14.32
N SER A 117 0.91 9.96 14.40
CA SER A 117 0.12 10.32 15.58
C SER A 117 -0.08 9.11 16.48
N TRP A 118 0.15 9.31 17.77
CA TRP A 118 -0.05 8.35 18.84
C TRP A 118 -1.04 8.96 19.82
N ASP A 119 -2.17 8.32 20.08
CA ASP A 119 -2.96 8.72 21.24
C ASP A 119 -2.22 8.38 22.55
N THR A 120 -2.75 8.85 23.68
CA THR A 120 -2.14 8.64 25.00
C THR A 120 -1.95 7.16 25.35
N HIS A 121 -2.89 6.29 24.98
CA HIS A 121 -2.86 4.86 25.30
C HIS A 121 -1.79 4.13 24.48
N ILE A 122 -1.77 4.35 23.17
CA ILE A 122 -0.81 3.78 22.24
C ILE A 122 0.59 4.34 22.51
N TYR A 123 0.72 5.60 22.92
CA TYR A 123 1.99 6.17 23.37
C TYR A 123 2.54 5.45 24.61
N LYS A 124 1.70 5.23 25.65
CA LYS A 124 2.11 4.48 26.85
C LYS A 124 2.59 3.07 26.50
N CYS A 125 1.83 2.35 25.67
CA CYS A 125 2.22 1.04 25.18
C CYS A 125 3.53 1.09 24.36
N ALA A 126 3.74 2.16 23.58
CA ALA A 126 4.97 2.37 22.81
C ALA A 126 6.19 2.63 23.70
N GLN A 127 6.03 3.32 24.84
CA GLN A 127 7.10 3.48 25.83
C GLN A 127 7.49 2.14 26.44
N ILE A 128 6.51 1.34 26.90
CA ILE A 128 6.76 -0.02 27.44
C ILE A 128 7.42 -0.89 26.37
N TYR A 129 6.96 -0.80 25.12
CA TYR A 129 7.60 -1.49 24.01
C TYR A 129 9.08 -1.10 23.89
N LEU A 130 9.39 0.19 23.92
CA LEU A 130 10.76 0.69 23.76
C LEU A 130 11.68 0.27 24.91
N GLU A 131 11.17 0.34 26.15
CA GLU A 131 11.94 0.16 27.37
C GLU A 131 12.08 -1.30 27.81
N VAL A 132 11.07 -2.13 27.55
CA VAL A 132 11.01 -3.51 28.06
C VAL A 132 11.05 -4.55 26.95
N LEU A 133 10.18 -4.45 25.95
CA LEU A 133 10.05 -5.47 24.89
C LEU A 133 11.16 -5.40 23.84
N ARG A 134 11.48 -4.21 23.34
CA ARG A 134 12.45 -4.02 22.27
C ARG A 134 13.86 -4.48 22.67
N PRO A 135 14.36 -4.25 23.91
CA PRO A 135 15.66 -4.75 24.34
C PRO A 135 15.82 -6.27 24.26
N THR A 136 14.75 -7.06 24.42
CA THR A 136 14.83 -8.55 24.39
C THR A 136 15.26 -9.08 23.02
N VAL A 137 15.03 -8.33 21.94
CA VAL A 137 15.39 -8.74 20.58
C VAL A 137 16.45 -7.86 19.92
N ALA A 138 16.78 -6.69 20.51
CA ALA A 138 17.69 -5.73 19.92
C ALA A 138 19.11 -6.30 19.81
N ASN A 139 19.77 -6.07 18.66
CA ASN A 139 21.11 -6.58 18.38
C ASN A 139 21.86 -5.66 17.39
N LYS A 140 23.06 -6.09 16.96
CA LYS A 140 23.93 -5.34 16.03
C LYS A 140 23.28 -4.97 14.69
N HIS A 141 22.18 -5.62 14.30
CA HIS A 141 21.43 -5.36 13.08
C HIS A 141 20.20 -4.48 13.29
N SER A 142 19.88 -4.07 14.51
CA SER A 142 18.70 -3.24 14.86
C SER A 142 18.78 -1.79 14.40
N PHE A 143 19.66 -1.51 13.45
CA PHE A 143 20.00 -0.18 13.01
C PHE A 143 19.76 0.00 11.53
N LEU A 144 19.40 1.22 11.18
CA LEU A 144 19.29 1.67 9.82
C LEU A 144 20.64 2.25 9.37
N GLN A 145 21.20 1.69 8.28
CA GLN A 145 22.39 2.28 7.65
C GLN A 145 21.99 3.53 6.86
N ARG A 146 22.62 4.67 7.18
CA ARG A 146 22.58 5.87 6.35
C ARG A 146 23.49 5.65 5.13
N LYS A 147 23.06 6.16 3.97
CA LYS A 147 23.88 6.11 2.75
C LYS A 147 25.13 6.97 2.86
N ASP A 148 25.06 8.03 3.67
CA ASP A 148 26.00 9.13 3.64
C ASP A 148 26.77 9.29 4.97
N LYS A 149 26.57 8.40 5.94
CA LYS A 149 27.22 8.46 7.26
C LYS A 149 27.61 7.08 7.80
N ARG A 150 28.69 7.03 8.59
CA ARG A 150 29.06 5.89 9.46
C ARG A 150 28.06 5.70 10.61
N GLU A 151 27.26 6.72 10.92
CA GLU A 151 26.26 6.71 11.99
C GLU A 151 25.09 5.77 11.66
N LYS A 152 24.80 4.90 12.61
CA LYS A 152 23.71 3.94 12.61
C LYS A 152 22.62 4.47 13.52
N GLU A 153 21.41 4.67 13.00
CA GLU A 153 20.27 5.06 13.83
C GLU A 153 19.48 3.82 14.23
N PRO A 154 19.23 3.61 15.54
CA PRO A 154 18.47 2.45 15.99
C PRO A 154 17.01 2.61 15.56
N LEU A 155 16.48 1.58 14.91
CA LEU A 155 15.08 1.56 14.50
C LEU A 155 14.17 1.29 15.68
N PHE A 156 13.02 1.95 15.70
CA PHE A 156 12.01 1.74 16.73
C PHE A 156 11.45 0.31 16.64
N PHE A 157 10.85 -0.04 15.50
CA PHE A 157 10.26 -1.37 15.30
C PHE A 157 11.26 -2.38 14.72
N LEU A 158 11.36 -3.54 15.39
CA LEU A 158 12.23 -4.64 14.99
C LEU A 158 11.46 -5.94 14.73
N THR A 159 12.01 -6.80 13.90
CA THR A 159 11.58 -8.21 13.79
C THR A 159 11.93 -8.98 15.07
N ALA A 160 11.37 -10.18 15.26
CA ALA A 160 11.72 -11.07 16.38
C ALA A 160 13.22 -11.45 16.42
N ARG A 161 13.93 -11.29 15.29
CA ARG A 161 15.38 -11.52 15.18
C ARG A 161 16.20 -10.23 15.32
N GLY A 162 15.61 -9.15 15.80
CA GLY A 162 16.24 -7.83 15.94
C GLY A 162 16.59 -7.10 14.64
N ASN A 163 16.16 -7.62 13.48
CA ASN A 163 16.41 -6.97 12.19
C ASN A 163 15.36 -5.90 11.86
N PRO A 164 15.67 -4.94 10.96
CA PRO A 164 14.70 -3.99 10.43
C PRO A 164 13.51 -4.71 9.79
N ILE A 165 12.29 -4.21 10.02
CA ILE A 165 11.09 -4.78 9.41
C ILE A 165 10.99 -4.32 7.95
N PRO A 166 10.99 -5.22 6.94
CA PRO A 166 10.76 -4.82 5.56
C PRO A 166 9.31 -4.34 5.40
N SER A 167 9.10 -3.20 4.73
CA SER A 167 7.76 -2.65 4.52
C SER A 167 6.79 -3.62 3.80
N SER A 168 7.32 -4.59 3.05
CA SER A 168 6.52 -5.65 2.41
C SER A 168 5.89 -6.64 3.39
N GLN A 169 6.42 -6.76 4.62
CA GLN A 169 5.89 -7.66 5.64
C GLN A 169 4.76 -7.03 6.47
N ILE A 170 4.67 -5.70 6.50
CA ILE A 170 3.70 -4.98 7.35
C ILE A 170 2.27 -5.37 7.03
N SER A 171 1.91 -5.55 5.75
CA SER A 171 0.54 -5.93 5.38
C SER A 171 0.08 -7.24 6.02
N ASN A 172 0.96 -8.25 6.11
CA ASN A 172 0.61 -9.51 6.75
C ASN A 172 0.44 -9.34 8.27
N ARG A 173 1.27 -8.50 8.88
CA ARG A 173 1.25 -8.21 10.33
C ARG A 173 -0.05 -7.52 10.73
N ILE A 174 -0.36 -6.41 10.07
CA ILE A 174 -1.59 -5.66 10.36
C ILE A 174 -2.84 -6.43 9.97
N THR A 175 -2.80 -7.31 8.96
CA THR A 175 -3.95 -8.15 8.62
C THR A 175 -4.30 -9.11 9.75
N LYS A 176 -3.29 -9.67 10.43
CA LYS A 176 -3.52 -10.58 11.56
C LYS A 176 -4.22 -9.84 12.70
N VAL A 177 -3.65 -8.73 13.14
CA VAL A 177 -4.22 -7.91 14.23
C VAL A 177 -5.59 -7.38 13.86
N ALA A 178 -5.77 -6.82 12.66
CA ALA A 178 -7.06 -6.28 12.23
C ALA A 178 -8.18 -7.34 12.25
N LYS A 179 -7.88 -8.60 11.90
CA LYS A 179 -8.85 -9.69 11.96
C LYS A 179 -9.13 -10.18 13.38
N LEU A 180 -8.19 -10.00 14.30
CA LEU A 180 -8.44 -10.23 15.73
C LEU A 180 -9.40 -9.17 16.27
N LEU A 181 -9.12 -7.89 15.98
CA LEU A 181 -9.94 -6.75 16.41
C LEU A 181 -11.33 -6.74 15.80
N ASP A 182 -11.46 -7.12 14.52
CA ASP A 182 -12.73 -7.27 13.81
C ASP A 182 -12.72 -8.51 12.88
N PRO A 183 -13.33 -9.63 13.33
CA PRO A 183 -13.44 -10.86 12.54
C PRO A 183 -14.22 -10.72 11.22
N SER A 184 -15.02 -9.65 11.05
CA SER A 184 -15.77 -9.39 9.82
C SER A 184 -14.88 -8.96 8.65
N ILE A 185 -13.63 -8.58 8.91
CA ILE A 185 -12.70 -8.11 7.89
C ILE A 185 -12.29 -9.26 6.98
N SER A 186 -12.78 -9.21 5.74
CA SER A 186 -12.37 -10.11 4.67
C SER A 186 -11.11 -9.63 3.95
N GLY A 187 -10.33 -10.59 3.44
CA GLY A 187 -9.12 -10.32 2.67
C GLY A 187 -7.94 -9.79 3.51
N ASN A 188 -7.02 -9.09 2.85
CA ASN A 188 -5.83 -8.51 3.48
C ASN A 188 -6.06 -7.03 3.81
N VAL A 189 -5.57 -6.61 4.96
CA VAL A 189 -5.46 -5.20 5.33
C VAL A 189 -4.07 -4.71 4.96
N THR A 190 -4.03 -3.62 4.19
CA THR A 190 -2.77 -3.00 3.75
C THR A 190 -2.79 -1.52 4.08
N GLY A 191 -1.64 -0.88 4.27
CA GLY A 191 -1.58 0.57 4.45
C GLY A 191 -2.21 1.34 3.27
N LYS A 192 -2.19 0.77 2.05
CA LYS A 192 -2.92 1.31 0.89
C LYS A 192 -4.43 1.24 1.10
N ARG A 193 -4.96 0.11 1.58
CA ARG A 193 -6.39 -0.10 1.85
C ARG A 193 -6.88 0.84 2.95
N ILE A 194 -6.14 0.96 4.06
CA ILE A 194 -6.47 1.88 5.17
C ILE A 194 -6.55 3.32 4.66
N ARG A 195 -5.49 3.79 4.00
CA ARG A 195 -5.44 5.12 3.35
C ARG A 195 -6.61 5.37 2.43
N LYS A 196 -6.88 4.41 1.54
CA LYS A 196 -7.96 4.57 0.59
C LYS A 196 -9.34 4.59 1.26
N SER A 197 -9.50 3.87 2.37
CA SER A 197 -10.74 3.84 3.14
C SER A 197 -10.96 5.17 3.84
N ALA A 198 -9.93 5.73 4.48
CA ALA A 198 -9.99 7.05 5.12
C ALA A 198 -10.39 8.17 4.13
N VAL A 199 -9.75 8.26 2.95
CA VAL A 199 -10.14 9.25 1.92
C VAL A 199 -11.55 9.01 1.39
N SER A 200 -11.96 7.74 1.25
CA SER A 200 -13.31 7.39 0.81
C SER A 200 -14.38 7.77 1.82
N SER A 201 -14.08 7.65 3.13
CA SER A 201 -14.99 8.05 4.22
C SER A 201 -15.07 9.56 4.35
N HIS A 202 -13.94 10.27 4.28
CA HIS A 202 -13.89 11.73 4.29
C HIS A 202 -14.80 12.34 3.20
N ARG A 203 -14.69 11.87 1.96
CA ARG A 203 -15.58 12.31 0.87
C ARG A 203 -17.05 11.96 1.07
N GLN A 204 -17.37 10.90 1.81
CA GLN A 204 -18.77 10.53 2.07
C GLN A 204 -19.44 11.53 3.00
N LEU A 205 -18.69 12.02 3.99
CA LEU A 205 -19.15 13.05 4.92
C LEU A 205 -19.32 14.39 4.17
N ASP A 206 -18.33 14.77 3.36
CA ASP A 206 -18.43 15.95 2.50
C ASP A 206 -19.66 15.90 1.57
N ASP A 207 -19.91 14.76 0.92
CA ASP A 207 -21.07 14.55 0.04
C ASP A 207 -22.41 14.58 0.80
N SER A 208 -22.45 14.19 2.08
CA SER A 208 -23.67 14.21 2.91
C SER A 208 -23.92 15.58 3.56
N GLY A 209 -23.02 16.54 3.36
CA GLY A 209 -23.08 17.85 4.02
C GLY A 209 -22.71 17.80 5.51
N GLU A 210 -22.21 16.66 6.01
CA GLU A 210 -21.68 16.53 7.35
C GLU A 210 -20.21 16.94 7.33
N SER A 211 -19.88 18.05 7.99
CA SER A 211 -18.48 18.47 8.08
C SER A 211 -17.71 17.54 9.03
N SER A 212 -16.69 16.86 8.50
CA SER A 212 -15.73 16.13 9.34
C SER A 212 -14.81 17.05 10.15
N GLY A 213 -14.89 18.37 9.93
CA GLY A 213 -13.95 19.36 10.50
C GLY A 213 -12.54 19.31 9.89
N LEU A 214 -12.27 18.35 9.00
CA LEU A 214 -10.99 18.14 8.34
C LEU A 214 -11.11 18.50 6.86
N SER A 215 -10.27 19.39 6.36
CA SER A 215 -10.19 19.69 4.93
C SER A 215 -9.51 18.55 4.16
N LYS A 216 -9.80 18.48 2.85
CA LYS A 216 -9.14 17.53 1.95
C LYS A 216 -7.62 17.78 1.89
N GLU A 217 -7.20 19.03 1.97
CA GLU A 217 -5.81 19.46 1.96
C GLU A 217 -5.07 19.00 3.23
N GLU A 218 -5.72 19.10 4.40
CA GLU A 218 -5.21 18.55 5.66
C GLU A 218 -5.04 17.04 5.60
N LEU A 219 -6.05 16.32 5.10
CA LEU A 219 -5.97 14.87 4.95
C LEU A 219 -4.85 14.47 3.96
N ALA A 220 -4.69 15.23 2.88
CA ALA A 220 -3.64 14.99 1.89
C ALA A 220 -2.23 15.20 2.48
N ARG A 221 -2.07 16.28 3.24
CA ARG A 221 -0.85 16.63 3.98
C ARG A 221 -0.51 15.56 5.01
N GLN A 222 -1.49 15.14 5.83
CA GLN A 222 -1.31 14.05 6.80
C GLN A 222 -0.80 12.79 6.11
N MET A 223 -1.35 12.39 4.97
CA MET A 223 -0.93 11.20 4.24
C MET A 223 0.34 11.38 3.36
N SER A 224 1.00 12.54 3.43
CA SER A 224 2.17 12.95 2.63
C SER A 224 1.99 12.68 1.13
N HIS A 225 0.95 13.26 0.51
CA HIS A 225 0.70 13.18 -0.93
C HIS A 225 0.09 14.46 -1.51
N SER A 226 0.15 14.62 -2.84
CA SER A 226 -0.55 15.70 -3.55
C SER A 226 -2.04 15.42 -3.66
N THR A 227 -2.87 16.47 -3.57
CA THR A 227 -4.34 16.41 -3.75
C THR A 227 -4.75 15.77 -5.09
N SER A 228 -4.00 16.03 -6.16
CA SER A 228 -4.19 15.41 -7.49
C SER A 228 -4.08 13.87 -7.47
N THR A 229 -3.20 13.30 -6.63
CA THR A 229 -3.07 11.84 -6.50
C THR A 229 -4.30 11.23 -5.83
N ALA A 230 -4.98 11.97 -4.94
CA ALA A 230 -6.23 11.52 -4.34
C ALA A 230 -7.34 11.47 -5.39
N GLU A 231 -7.51 12.52 -6.19
CA GLU A 231 -8.59 12.64 -7.19
C GLU A 231 -8.60 11.52 -8.24
N GLY A 232 -7.44 11.19 -8.81
CA GLY A 232 -7.34 10.16 -9.85
C GLY A 232 -7.72 8.75 -9.38
N HIS A 233 -7.67 8.46 -8.08
CA HIS A 233 -8.01 7.14 -7.55
C HIS A 233 -9.53 6.91 -7.34
N TYR A 234 -10.34 7.97 -7.33
CA TYR A 234 -11.77 7.90 -6.98
C TYR A 234 -12.74 8.34 -8.08
N ALA A 235 -12.24 8.78 -9.24
CA ALA A 235 -13.06 9.14 -10.40
C ALA A 235 -14.11 8.07 -10.74
N MET A 236 -13.84 6.78 -10.50
CA MET A 236 -14.80 5.70 -10.73
C MET A 236 -16.05 5.77 -9.81
N ARG A 237 -15.89 6.14 -8.54
CA ARG A 237 -17.03 6.32 -7.63
C ARG A 237 -17.86 7.53 -8.03
N ASP A 238 -17.18 8.62 -8.36
CA ASP A 238 -17.80 9.86 -8.84
C ASP A 238 -18.54 9.60 -10.16
N THR A 239 -18.00 8.72 -11.02
CA THR A 239 -18.64 8.24 -12.25
C THR A 239 -19.86 7.38 -11.94
N ILE A 240 -19.79 6.40 -11.02
CA ILE A 240 -20.96 5.55 -10.69
C ILE A 240 -22.09 6.39 -10.06
N LYS A 241 -21.77 7.25 -9.08
CA LYS A 241 -22.74 8.19 -8.48
C LYS A 241 -23.25 9.18 -9.53
N GLY A 242 -22.38 9.67 -10.41
CA GLY A 242 -22.72 10.55 -11.52
C GLY A 242 -23.68 9.90 -12.51
N CYS A 243 -23.40 8.66 -12.94
CA CYS A 243 -24.26 7.87 -13.82
C CYS A 243 -25.62 7.56 -13.16
N ALA A 244 -25.64 7.24 -11.86
CA ALA A 244 -26.89 7.03 -11.13
C ALA A 244 -27.73 8.33 -11.03
N ARG A 245 -27.09 9.45 -10.69
CA ARG A 245 -27.74 10.78 -10.68
C ARG A 245 -28.25 11.18 -12.06
N ALA A 246 -27.43 11.02 -13.10
CA ALA A 246 -27.79 11.30 -14.48
C ALA A 246 -28.94 10.39 -14.94
N SER A 247 -28.92 9.10 -14.62
CA SER A 247 -30.01 8.18 -14.95
C SER A 247 -31.32 8.55 -14.25
N ASN A 248 -31.26 8.98 -12.98
CA ASN A 248 -32.44 9.45 -12.25
C ASN A 248 -32.96 10.77 -12.81
N PHE A 249 -32.07 11.69 -13.17
CA PHE A 249 -32.43 12.94 -13.84
C PHE A 249 -33.07 12.68 -15.20
N LEU A 250 -32.51 11.78 -16.02
CA LEU A 250 -33.09 11.39 -17.30
C LEU A 250 -34.49 10.77 -17.12
N ARG A 251 -34.69 9.94 -16.10
CA ARG A 251 -36.03 9.43 -15.75
C ARG A 251 -37.00 10.54 -15.36
N TYR A 252 -36.54 11.51 -14.58
CA TYR A 252 -37.33 12.68 -14.21
C TYR A 252 -37.70 13.53 -15.44
N VAL A 253 -36.74 13.82 -16.33
CA VAL A 253 -36.98 14.55 -17.57
C VAL A 253 -38.01 13.83 -18.42
N VAL A 254 -37.86 12.52 -18.65
CA VAL A 254 -38.85 11.72 -19.40
C VAL A 254 -40.23 11.75 -18.73
N ALA A 255 -40.30 11.72 -17.40
CA ALA A 255 -41.56 11.79 -16.65
C ALA A 255 -42.20 13.19 -16.63
N THR A 256 -41.42 14.25 -16.89
CA THR A 256 -41.86 15.66 -16.85
C THR A 256 -41.92 16.32 -18.22
N THR A 257 -41.49 15.63 -19.28
CA THR A 257 -41.61 16.12 -20.66
C THR A 257 -43.09 16.14 -21.05
N PRO A 258 -43.68 17.31 -21.37
CA PRO A 258 -45.10 17.44 -21.64
C PRO A 258 -45.43 16.83 -23.01
N GLY A 259 -45.87 15.57 -23.00
CA GLY A 259 -46.20 14.82 -24.21
C GLY A 259 -47.15 13.65 -23.97
N LYS A 260 -48.06 13.76 -22.99
CA LYS A 260 -49.41 13.17 -22.91
C LYS A 260 -49.96 13.37 -21.49
N ALA A 261 -51.15 13.96 -21.45
CA ALA A 261 -51.81 14.52 -20.28
C ALA A 261 -52.08 13.53 -19.13
N LYS A 262 -51.91 13.99 -17.88
CA LYS A 262 -53.00 14.29 -16.93
C LYS A 262 -52.45 15.21 -15.82
N SER A 263 -53.22 16.24 -15.50
CA SER A 263 -52.90 17.41 -14.65
C SER A 263 -52.28 17.10 -13.28
N PRO A 264 -51.38 17.97 -12.74
CA PRO A 264 -50.67 17.72 -11.50
C PRO A 264 -51.56 18.00 -10.28
N LYS A 265 -51.81 16.98 -9.44
CA LYS A 265 -52.10 17.23 -8.02
C LYS A 265 -50.81 17.73 -7.37
N LYS A 266 -50.85 18.93 -6.78
CA LYS A 266 -49.77 19.50 -5.96
C LYS A 266 -49.31 18.45 -4.93
N MET A 267 -48.14 17.84 -5.12
CA MET A 267 -47.47 17.06 -4.07
C MET A 267 -46.27 17.86 -3.58
N LYS A 268 -46.29 18.19 -2.27
CA LYS A 268 -45.22 18.88 -1.56
C LYS A 268 -43.95 18.00 -1.50
N PRO A 269 -42.74 18.60 -1.51
CA PRO A 269 -41.47 17.88 -1.63
C PRO A 269 -40.96 17.30 -0.29
N GLU A 270 -41.82 16.68 0.52
CA GLU A 270 -41.42 16.14 1.85
C GLU A 270 -41.56 14.61 1.98
N GLY A 271 -41.84 13.88 0.89
CA GLY A 271 -42.15 12.45 0.96
C GLY A 271 -41.13 11.46 0.39
N LEU A 272 -40.03 11.89 -0.23
CA LEU A 272 -39.19 11.00 -1.06
C LEU A 272 -37.98 10.36 -0.35
N TRP A 273 -37.97 10.33 0.99
CA TRP A 273 -36.97 9.63 1.79
C TRP A 273 -37.64 8.55 2.62
N LYS A 274 -38.06 7.46 1.97
CA LYS A 274 -38.18 6.17 2.66
C LYS A 274 -37.34 5.16 1.91
N ALA A 275 -36.30 4.69 2.59
CA ALA A 275 -35.41 3.64 2.15
C ALA A 275 -36.22 2.47 1.57
N VAL A 276 -35.88 2.06 0.35
CA VAL A 276 -36.33 0.77 -0.17
C VAL A 276 -35.69 -0.29 0.73
N VAL A 277 -36.48 -0.77 1.69
CA VAL A 277 -36.19 -1.99 2.45
C VAL A 277 -36.01 -3.09 1.43
N ARG A 278 -34.76 -3.54 1.24
CA ARG A 278 -34.45 -4.72 0.43
C ARG A 278 -35.16 -5.91 1.06
N ARG A 279 -36.21 -6.42 0.40
CA ARG A 279 -36.73 -7.76 0.69
C ARG A 279 -35.59 -8.76 0.51
N LYS A 280 -35.34 -9.57 1.54
CA LYS A 280 -34.44 -10.72 1.49
C LYS A 280 -34.95 -11.67 0.41
N VAL A 281 -34.16 -11.86 -0.65
CA VAL A 281 -34.33 -12.98 -1.58
C VAL A 281 -33.36 -14.07 -1.11
N SER A 282 -33.92 -15.20 -0.67
CA SER A 282 -33.19 -16.42 -0.33
C SER A 282 -32.70 -17.13 -1.60
N PRO A 283 -31.71 -18.03 -1.51
CA PRO A 283 -30.92 -18.45 -2.66
C PRO A 283 -31.45 -19.74 -3.31
N GLU A 284 -31.80 -19.67 -4.60
CA GLU A 284 -31.89 -20.86 -5.44
C GLU A 284 -30.67 -20.96 -6.38
N LYS A 285 -29.76 -21.84 -5.97
CA LYS A 285 -28.92 -22.84 -6.69
C LYS A 285 -28.56 -22.70 -8.20
N PRO A 286 -27.47 -23.39 -8.64
CA PRO A 286 -26.36 -22.76 -9.36
C PRO A 286 -26.35 -23.02 -10.87
N LEU A 287 -25.93 -22.02 -11.65
CA LEU A 287 -25.52 -22.24 -13.04
C LEU A 287 -24.08 -22.77 -13.09
N ARG A 288 -24.00 -24.10 -13.04
CA ARG A 288 -22.82 -24.90 -13.38
C ARG A 288 -23.04 -25.47 -14.78
N SER A 289 -22.51 -24.85 -15.83
CA SER A 289 -22.07 -25.51 -17.08
C SER A 289 -21.81 -24.51 -18.21
N LEU A 290 -20.54 -24.15 -18.38
CA LEU A 290 -19.92 -23.92 -19.71
C LEU A 290 -18.42 -23.87 -19.51
N ARG A 291 -17.84 -25.05 -19.30
CA ARG A 291 -16.39 -25.28 -19.34
C ARG A 291 -16.10 -26.30 -20.44
N LYS A 292 -15.90 -25.80 -21.64
CA LYS A 292 -15.12 -26.41 -22.74
C LYS A 292 -14.53 -25.25 -23.52
N GLN A 293 -13.31 -25.20 -24.00
CA GLN A 293 -12.06 -25.96 -23.96
C GLN A 293 -11.05 -24.94 -24.52
N LEU A 294 -9.88 -24.71 -23.91
CA LEU A 294 -8.66 -24.16 -24.55
C LEU A 294 -7.50 -24.18 -23.51
N PRO A 295 -6.23 -24.31 -23.93
CA PRO A 295 -5.24 -25.13 -23.24
C PRO A 295 -4.57 -24.45 -22.05
N ALA A 296 -4.19 -25.28 -21.07
CA ALA A 296 -3.39 -24.90 -19.92
C ALA A 296 -2.01 -24.39 -20.35
N ASN A 297 -1.67 -23.15 -20.00
CA ASN A 297 -0.28 -22.71 -20.01
C ASN A 297 0.09 -22.10 -18.65
N LYS A 298 1.08 -22.73 -18.02
CA LYS A 298 1.66 -22.36 -16.72
C LYS A 298 2.39 -21.02 -16.85
N ARG A 299 2.10 -20.05 -15.97
CA ARG A 299 3.11 -19.28 -15.19
C ARG A 299 2.48 -18.16 -14.35
N SER A 300 3.15 -17.92 -13.23
CA SER A 300 2.83 -17.14 -12.03
C SER A 300 2.97 -15.61 -12.21
N PRO A 301 2.56 -14.80 -11.20
CA PRO A 301 2.16 -13.39 -11.36
C PRO A 301 3.33 -12.41 -11.13
N GLN A 302 3.26 -11.13 -11.59
CA GLN A 302 3.82 -9.96 -10.86
C GLN A 302 3.72 -8.56 -11.54
N LYS A 303 3.11 -7.62 -10.77
CA LYS A 303 3.58 -6.27 -10.31
C LYS A 303 4.05 -5.12 -11.26
N SER A 304 3.39 -3.97 -11.05
CA SER A 304 3.84 -2.54 -10.88
C SER A 304 5.00 -1.92 -11.71
N PRO A 305 4.90 -0.65 -12.18
CA PRO A 305 6.00 0.05 -12.88
C PRO A 305 6.80 1.03 -11.99
N LYS A 306 8.06 1.43 -12.25
CA LYS A 306 9.15 0.98 -13.14
C LYS A 306 10.42 1.74 -12.68
N LYS A 307 11.48 1.06 -12.23
CA LYS A 307 12.85 1.49 -12.63
C LYS A 307 12.92 1.11 -14.11
N LYS A 308 13.32 2.01 -15.03
CA LYS A 308 13.43 1.68 -16.47
C LYS A 308 14.24 0.38 -16.60
N LYS A 309 13.55 -0.75 -16.80
CA LYS A 309 14.18 -2.04 -17.09
C LYS A 309 14.65 -1.88 -18.53
N ILE A 310 15.95 -1.68 -18.70
CA ILE A 310 16.55 -1.72 -20.02
C ILE A 310 16.48 -3.17 -20.48
N HIS A 311 15.74 -3.40 -21.55
CA HIS A 311 15.59 -4.69 -22.18
C HIS A 311 16.65 -4.82 -23.26
N PHE A 312 17.50 -5.83 -23.13
CA PHE A 312 18.41 -6.23 -24.19
C PHE A 312 17.62 -7.04 -25.21
N LEU A 313 17.83 -6.76 -26.50
CA LEU A 313 17.27 -7.58 -27.55
C LEU A 313 17.81 -9.03 -27.45
N PRO A 314 17.06 -10.03 -27.93
CA PRO A 314 17.51 -11.42 -27.90
C PRO A 314 18.88 -11.63 -28.57
N ARG A 315 19.11 -10.98 -29.73
CA ARG A 315 20.39 -11.04 -30.47
C ARG A 315 21.55 -10.40 -29.70
N GLU A 316 21.30 -9.25 -29.05
CA GLU A 316 22.29 -8.58 -28.19
C GLU A 316 22.61 -9.42 -26.95
N THR A 317 21.61 -10.11 -26.39
CA THR A 317 21.83 -11.03 -25.26
C THR A 317 22.69 -12.22 -25.68
N GLN A 318 22.43 -12.81 -26.86
CA GLN A 318 23.24 -13.94 -27.36
C GLN A 318 24.69 -13.54 -27.63
N ALA A 319 24.91 -12.41 -28.32
CA ALA A 319 26.25 -11.89 -28.58
C ALA A 319 27.01 -11.58 -27.27
N LEU A 320 26.34 -10.88 -26.35
CA LEU A 320 26.90 -10.53 -25.04
C LEU A 320 27.30 -11.78 -24.23
N MET A 321 26.47 -12.82 -24.23
CA MET A 321 26.77 -14.05 -23.46
C MET A 321 27.88 -14.86 -24.11
N LYS A 322 27.95 -14.90 -25.45
CA LYS A 322 29.05 -15.56 -26.16
C LYS A 322 30.39 -14.86 -25.87
N ALA A 323 30.40 -13.53 -25.93
CA ALA A 323 31.59 -12.72 -25.67
C ALA A 323 32.08 -12.77 -24.21
N THR A 324 31.19 -13.05 -23.25
CA THR A 324 31.50 -13.03 -21.81
C THR A 324 31.48 -14.41 -21.16
N GLU A 325 31.67 -15.47 -21.97
CA GLU A 325 31.55 -16.86 -21.52
C GLU A 325 32.54 -17.26 -20.42
N ALA A 326 33.79 -16.82 -20.53
CA ALA A 326 34.81 -17.09 -19.52
C ALA A 326 34.43 -16.51 -18.13
N PHE A 327 33.95 -15.26 -18.09
CA PHE A 327 33.66 -14.54 -16.84
C PHE A 327 32.56 -15.18 -16.01
N TYR A 328 31.51 -15.74 -16.64
CA TYR A 328 30.48 -16.41 -15.86
C TYR A 328 30.85 -17.84 -15.44
N LYS A 329 31.78 -18.52 -16.15
CA LYS A 329 32.31 -19.83 -15.75
C LYS A 329 33.21 -19.70 -14.52
N GLU A 330 34.06 -18.68 -14.50
CA GLU A 330 35.01 -18.41 -13.41
C GLU A 330 34.38 -17.64 -12.22
N GLY A 331 33.21 -17.05 -12.41
CA GLY A 331 32.50 -16.30 -11.36
C GLY A 331 33.10 -14.93 -11.05
N ASN A 332 34.10 -14.48 -11.81
CA ASN A 332 34.69 -13.16 -11.72
C ASN A 332 33.91 -12.17 -12.61
N PHE A 333 33.38 -11.10 -12.02
CA PHE A 333 32.55 -10.10 -12.72
C PHE A 333 33.08 -8.69 -12.52
N ASP A 334 34.34 -8.49 -12.87
CA ASP A 334 34.95 -7.18 -12.96
C ASP A 334 34.33 -6.37 -14.12
N PRO A 335 33.72 -5.19 -13.86
CA PRO A 335 33.09 -4.39 -14.90
C PRO A 335 34.04 -3.93 -16.01
N ASP A 336 35.32 -3.69 -15.72
CA ASP A 336 36.26 -3.20 -16.73
C ASP A 336 36.76 -4.32 -17.65
N ALA A 337 37.07 -5.49 -17.10
CA ALA A 337 37.39 -6.68 -17.90
C ALA A 337 36.21 -7.11 -18.80
N ILE A 338 34.98 -7.10 -18.26
CA ILE A 338 33.76 -7.40 -19.06
C ILE A 338 33.59 -6.37 -20.18
N TRP A 339 33.84 -5.09 -19.91
CA TRP A 339 33.71 -4.04 -20.91
C TRP A 339 34.72 -4.21 -22.05
N GLN A 340 35.98 -4.50 -21.73
CA GLN A 340 37.03 -4.71 -22.74
C GLN A 340 36.71 -5.91 -23.63
N CYS A 341 36.26 -7.03 -23.06
CA CYS A 341 35.88 -8.20 -23.85
C CYS A 341 34.69 -7.95 -24.78
N ILE A 342 33.69 -7.19 -24.34
CA ILE A 342 32.55 -6.81 -25.19
C ILE A 342 32.99 -5.83 -26.28
N ASN A 343 33.91 -4.93 -25.97
CA ASN A 343 34.40 -3.94 -26.92
C ASN A 343 35.30 -4.57 -28.00
N ASN A 344 35.92 -5.72 -27.73
CA ASN A 344 36.79 -6.43 -28.67
C ASN A 344 36.06 -7.56 -29.44
N ASP A 345 34.81 -7.87 -29.11
CA ASP A 345 34.02 -8.91 -29.78
C ASP A 345 33.31 -8.36 -31.03
N GLU A 346 33.58 -8.97 -32.18
CA GLU A 346 33.10 -8.53 -33.49
C GLU A 346 31.55 -8.50 -33.57
N ALA A 347 30.86 -9.45 -32.92
CA ALA A 347 29.41 -9.51 -32.91
C ALA A 347 28.80 -8.39 -32.03
N CYS A 348 29.46 -8.07 -30.91
CA CYS A 348 29.06 -6.98 -30.02
C CYS A 348 29.30 -5.60 -30.64
N GLN A 349 30.39 -5.43 -31.40
CA GLN A 349 30.69 -4.21 -32.16
C GLN A 349 29.65 -3.98 -33.27
N LYS A 350 29.34 -5.00 -34.08
CA LYS A 350 28.28 -4.93 -35.13
C LYS A 350 26.92 -4.52 -34.57
N LEU A 351 26.62 -4.92 -33.33
CA LEU A 351 25.37 -4.58 -32.65
C LEU A 351 25.41 -3.27 -31.86
N LYS A 352 26.55 -2.58 -31.84
CA LYS A 352 26.80 -1.32 -31.13
C LYS A 352 26.43 -1.39 -29.65
N ILE A 353 26.79 -2.50 -29.00
CA ILE A 353 26.37 -2.79 -27.61
C ILE A 353 26.97 -1.80 -26.61
N THR A 354 28.22 -1.40 -26.78
CA THR A 354 28.92 -0.45 -25.90
C THR A 354 28.46 1.00 -26.07
N GLU A 355 27.94 1.37 -27.24
CA GLU A 355 27.29 2.66 -27.47
C GLU A 355 25.89 2.73 -26.82
N LYS A 356 25.18 1.60 -26.77
CA LYS A 356 23.81 1.50 -26.25
C LYS A 356 23.72 1.33 -24.74
N TYR A 357 24.72 0.69 -24.13
CA TYR A 357 24.66 0.26 -22.73
C TYR A 357 25.94 0.61 -21.98
N GLY A 358 25.78 1.11 -20.75
CA GLY A 358 26.94 1.44 -19.90
C GLY A 358 27.56 0.21 -19.20
N LYS A 359 28.83 0.33 -18.77
CA LYS A 359 29.62 -0.72 -18.08
C LYS A 359 28.84 -1.48 -17.02
N MET A 360 28.18 -0.75 -16.12
CA MET A 360 27.42 -1.34 -15.03
C MET A 360 26.15 -2.07 -15.48
N GLN A 361 25.55 -1.68 -16.62
CA GLN A 361 24.38 -2.34 -17.17
C GLN A 361 24.75 -3.70 -17.78
N LEU A 362 25.86 -3.74 -18.52
CA LEU A 362 26.40 -4.96 -19.11
C LEU A 362 26.85 -5.95 -18.03
N ARG A 363 27.60 -5.50 -17.02
CA ARG A 363 27.96 -6.30 -15.85
C ARG A 363 26.74 -6.93 -15.18
N ASN A 364 25.71 -6.13 -14.91
CA ASN A 364 24.49 -6.62 -14.25
C ASN A 364 23.72 -7.63 -15.11
N LYS A 365 23.78 -7.50 -16.44
CA LYS A 365 23.16 -8.42 -17.38
C LYS A 365 23.90 -9.77 -17.40
N VAL A 366 25.23 -9.76 -17.46
CA VAL A 366 26.09 -10.96 -17.37
C VAL A 366 25.89 -11.67 -16.03
N LYS A 367 25.92 -10.94 -14.91
CA LYS A 367 25.65 -11.49 -13.56
C LYS A 367 24.28 -12.18 -13.45
N ARG A 368 23.23 -11.57 -14.01
CA ARG A 368 21.88 -12.15 -13.99
C ARG A 368 21.80 -13.45 -14.80
N TYR A 369 22.50 -13.50 -15.93
CA TYR A 369 22.55 -14.69 -16.76
C TYR A 369 23.32 -15.82 -16.07
N ALA A 370 24.48 -15.53 -15.47
CA ALA A 370 25.24 -16.48 -14.67
C ALA A 370 24.40 -17.09 -13.54
N LYS A 371 23.62 -16.26 -12.82
CA LYS A 371 22.71 -16.72 -11.77
C LYS A 371 21.58 -17.61 -12.31
N ALA A 372 21.06 -17.29 -13.51
CA ALA A 372 20.01 -18.11 -14.13
C ALA A 372 20.54 -19.48 -14.57
N ARG A 373 21.82 -19.57 -14.96
CA ARG A 373 22.46 -20.80 -15.45
C ARG A 373 23.03 -21.71 -14.36
N LYS A 374 23.28 -21.20 -13.14
CA LYS A 374 23.60 -22.01 -11.93
C LYS A 374 22.36 -22.60 -11.23
N LEU A 375 21.16 -22.23 -11.67
CA LEU A 375 19.87 -22.74 -11.17
C LEU A 375 19.29 -23.84 -12.07
N TYR A 376 20.03 -24.24 -13.09
CA TYR A 376 19.86 -25.39 -13.96
C TYR A 376 21.20 -26.14 -13.96
#